data_AF-A0A849FQT0-F1
#
_entry.id   AF-A0A849FQT0-F1
#
_cell.length_a   1.000
_cell.length_b   1.000
_cell.length_c   1.000
_cell.angle_alpha   90.00
_cell.angle_beta   90.00
_cell.angle_gamma   90.00
#
_symmetry.space_group_name_H-M   'P 1'
#
loop_
_entity.id
_entity.type
_entity.pdbx_description
1 polymer ?
#
loop_
_entity_poly.entity_id
_entity_poly.type
_entity_poly.pdbx_seq_one_letter_code
_entity_poly.pdbx_strand_id
1 'polypeptide(L)'
;LIDARHGIKKVDQDILDLLDRSAVTFQVVLTKIDKIKEKDHAELIEQVSDALSKHPAAYPEIVMTSSEKGIGIPTLRSIIAILE
;
A
#
# COMPACT_ATOMS: atom_id res chain seq x y z
N LEU A 1 0.75 5.28 -2.99
CA LEU A 1 -0.37 5.39 -2.01
C LEU A 1 -1.61 4.86 -2.70
N ILE A 2 -2.36 3.95 -2.06
CA ILE A 2 -3.57 3.35 -2.62
C ILE A 2 -4.75 3.64 -1.66
N ASP A 3 -5.93 3.90 -2.19
CA ASP A 3 -7.14 4.14 -1.40
C ASP A 3 -7.74 2.80 -0.96
N ALA A 4 -7.73 2.53 0.35
CA ALA A 4 -8.17 1.24 0.88
C ALA A 4 -9.59 0.88 0.44
N ARG A 5 -10.49 1.87 0.30
CA ARG A 5 -11.90 1.69 -0.09
C ARG A 5 -12.11 0.91 -1.38
N HIS A 6 -11.10 0.89 -2.24
CA HIS A 6 -11.18 0.23 -3.54
C HIS A 6 -10.07 -0.77 -3.81
N GLY A 7 -9.01 -0.78 -2.99
CA GLY A 7 -7.80 -1.53 -3.30
C GLY A 7 -7.15 -1.08 -4.60
N ILE A 8 -6.35 -1.97 -5.21
CA ILE A 8 -5.66 -1.71 -6.47
C ILE A 8 -6.67 -1.67 -7.62
N LYS A 9 -6.66 -0.59 -8.39
CA LYS A 9 -7.36 -0.48 -9.69
C LYS A 9 -6.38 -0.49 -10.84
N LYS A 10 -6.93 -0.52 -12.06
CA LYS A 10 -6.14 -0.44 -13.30
C LYS A 10 -5.17 0.74 -13.33
N VAL A 11 -5.60 1.92 -12.86
CA VAL A 11 -4.74 3.11 -12.82
C VAL A 11 -3.55 2.93 -11.88
N ASP A 12 -3.72 2.17 -10.79
CA ASP A 12 -2.63 1.85 -9.88
C ASP A 12 -1.67 0.85 -10.54
N GLN A 13 -2.18 -0.15 -11.27
CA GLN A 13 -1.35 -1.10 -12.02
C GLN A 13 -0.43 -0.39 -13.03
N ASP A 14 -0.94 0.58 -13.79
CA ASP A 14 -0.14 1.33 -14.76
C ASP A 14 1.04 2.08 -14.08
N ILE A 15 0.83 2.54 -12.83
CA ILE A 15 1.87 3.18 -12.01
C ILE A 15 2.86 2.15 -11.44
N LEU A 16 2.38 1.00 -10.96
CA LEU A 16 3.24 -0.08 -10.48
C LEU A 16 4.19 -0.56 -11.60
N ASP A 17 3.67 -0.76 -12.81
CA ASP A 17 4.46 -1.12 -14.00
C ASP A 17 5.47 -0.03 -14.39
N LEU A 18 5.14 1.24 -14.19
CA LEU A 18 6.08 2.34 -14.42
C LEU A 18 7.23 2.32 -13.40
N LEU A 19 6.93 2.06 -12.13
CA LEU A 19 7.93 1.99 -11.08
C LEU A 19 8.86 0.78 -11.25
N ASP A 20 8.31 -0.38 -11.62
CA ASP A 20 9.07 -1.58 -11.97
C ASP A 20 10.07 -1.30 -13.09
N ARG A 21 9.61 -0.67 -14.19
CA ARG A 21 10.48 -0.30 -15.33
C ARG A 21 11.54 0.72 -14.96
N SER A 22 11.27 1.55 -13.96
CA SER A 22 12.21 2.56 -13.46
C SER A 22 13.24 1.98 -12.49
N ALA A 23 13.12 0.69 -12.14
CA ALA A 23 13.97 0.00 -11.15
C ALA A 23 14.00 0.73 -9.79
N VAL A 24 12.92 1.42 -9.44
CA VAL A 24 12.79 2.12 -8.16
C VAL A 24 12.02 1.23 -7.22
N THR A 25 12.62 0.90 -6.08
CA THR A 25 11.92 0.18 -5.02
C THR A 25 10.82 1.05 -4.43
N PHE A 26 9.64 0.47 -4.22
CA PHE A 26 8.50 1.22 -3.68
C PHE A 26 7.75 0.40 -2.64
N GLN A 27 7.15 1.10 -1.68
CA GLN A 27 6.27 0.50 -0.68
C GLN A 27 4.83 0.95 -0.89
N VAL A 28 3.89 0.01 -0.77
CA VAL A 28 2.47 0.33 -0.79
C VAL A 28 2.00 0.76 0.59
N VAL A 29 1.37 1.94 0.61
CA VAL A 29 0.65 2.45 1.77
C VAL A 29 -0.83 2.53 1.41
N LEU A 30 -1.65 1.77 2.13
CA LEU A 30 -3.10 1.85 2.07
C LEU A 30 -3.58 3.01 2.94
N THR A 31 -4.41 3.87 2.35
CA THR A 31 -4.93 5.09 2.99
C THR A 31 -6.43 4.96 3.27
N LYS A 32 -6.97 5.78 4.18
CA LYS A 32 -8.40 5.82 4.53
C LYS A 32 -8.94 4.48 5.05
N ILE A 33 -8.11 3.71 5.78
CA ILE A 33 -8.54 2.43 6.34
C ILE A 33 -9.72 2.58 7.31
N ASP A 34 -9.92 3.77 7.89
CA ASP A 34 -11.07 4.09 8.74
C ASP A 34 -12.42 4.03 8.01
N LYS A 35 -12.40 4.00 6.67
CA LYS A 35 -13.59 3.87 5.82
C LYS A 35 -13.88 2.42 5.42
N ILE A 36 -13.06 1.47 5.87
CA ILE A 36 -13.27 0.03 5.66
C ILE A 36 -13.58 -0.65 6.99
N LYS A 37 -14.41 -1.69 6.92
CA LYS A 37 -14.72 -2.52 8.08
C LYS A 37 -13.59 -3.51 8.30
N GLU A 38 -13.25 -3.76 9.55
CA GLU A 38 -12.14 -4.66 9.92
C GLU A 38 -12.26 -6.06 9.30
N LYS A 39 -13.48 -6.59 9.16
CA LYS A 39 -13.75 -7.87 8.47
C LYS A 39 -13.30 -7.91 7.01
N ASP A 40 -13.21 -6.76 6.35
CA ASP A 40 -12.88 -6.64 4.92
C ASP A 40 -11.36 -6.34 4.75
N HIS A 41 -10.60 -6.17 5.84
CA HIS A 41 -9.15 -5.94 5.77
C HIS A 41 -8.39 -7.13 5.18
N ALA A 42 -8.78 -8.35 5.53
CA ALA A 42 -8.10 -9.56 5.03
C ALA A 42 -8.22 -9.67 3.52
N GLU A 43 -9.43 -9.49 2.98
CA GLU A 43 -9.69 -9.51 1.53
C GLU A 43 -8.91 -8.40 0.80
N LEU A 44 -8.86 -7.20 1.37
CA LEU A 44 -8.08 -6.10 0.81
C LEU A 44 -6.57 -6.41 0.80
N ILE A 45 -6.04 -6.94 1.90
CA ILE A 45 -4.62 -7.28 2.01
C ILE A 45 -4.27 -8.38 1.00
N GLU A 46 -5.12 -9.39 0.86
CA GLU A 46 -4.94 -10.46 -0.14
C GLU A 46 -4.94 -9.89 -1.56
N GLN A 47 -5.93 -9.08 -1.91
CA GLN A 47 -6.03 -8.43 -3.22
C GLN A 47 -4.80 -7.58 -3.55
N VAL A 48 -4.27 -6.85 -2.57
CA VAL A 48 -3.09 -6.01 -2.75
C VAL A 48 -1.82 -6.85 -2.81
N SER A 49 -1.68 -7.86 -1.96
CA SER A 49 -0.50 -8.74 -1.91
C SER A 49 -0.36 -9.55 -3.21
N ASP A 50 -1.47 -10.05 -3.76
CA ASP A 50 -1.48 -10.77 -5.03
C ASP A 50 -1.03 -9.89 -6.20
N ALA A 51 -1.43 -8.62 -6.20
CA ALA A 51 -0.95 -7.67 -7.20
C ALA A 51 0.56 -7.41 -7.02
N LEU A 52 1.01 -7.14 -5.79
CA LEU A 52 2.43 -6.87 -5.51
C LEU A 52 3.35 -8.05 -5.79
N SER A 53 2.86 -9.29 -5.70
CA SER A 53 3.64 -10.49 -6.05
C SER A 53 4.15 -10.49 -7.50
N LYS A 54 3.52 -9.70 -8.37
CA LYS A 54 3.87 -9.54 -9.79
C LYS A 54 4.90 -8.44 -10.04
N HIS A 55 5.22 -7.65 -9.01
CA HIS A 55 6.07 -6.47 -9.08
C HIS A 55 7.32 -6.66 -8.21
N PRO A 56 8.45 -7.12 -8.78
CA PRO A 56 9.65 -7.41 -8.00
C PRO A 56 10.24 -6.20 -7.26
N ALA A 57 9.96 -4.97 -7.71
CA ALA A 57 10.41 -3.76 -7.05
C ALA A 57 9.51 -3.35 -5.85
N ALA A 58 8.38 -4.04 -5.65
CA ALA A 58 7.49 -3.79 -4.53
C ALA A 58 8.04 -4.37 -3.23
N TYR A 59 8.11 -3.54 -2.19
CA TYR A 59 8.38 -4.00 -0.85
C TYR A 59 7.17 -4.81 -0.32
N PRO A 60 7.38 -6.02 0.25
CA PRO A 60 6.28 -6.93 0.59
C PRO A 60 5.41 -6.43 1.74
N GLU A 61 5.94 -5.58 2.62
CA GLU A 61 5.19 -5.04 3.75
C GLU A 61 4.26 -3.91 3.32
N ILE A 62 2.94 -4.12 3.52
CA ILE A 62 1.89 -3.14 3.25
C ILE A 62 1.59 -2.34 4.51
N VAL A 63 1.68 -1.00 4.42
CA VAL A 63 1.38 -0.12 5.57
C VAL A 63 -0.06 0.37 5.49
N MET A 64 -0.85 0.09 6.52
CA MET A 64 -2.24 0.53 6.65
C MET A 64 -2.33 1.85 7.42
N THR A 65 -2.95 2.87 6.83
CA THR A 65 -3.02 4.21 7.42
C THR A 65 -4.39 4.88 7.32
N SER A 66 -4.69 5.71 8.32
CA SER A 66 -5.77 6.70 8.27
C SER A 66 -5.20 8.05 8.67
N SER A 67 -5.19 9.00 7.74
CA SER A 67 -4.80 10.38 8.06
C SER A 67 -5.82 11.08 8.96
N GLU A 68 -7.10 10.70 8.87
CA GLU A 68 -8.19 11.28 9.65
C GLU A 68 -8.16 10.81 11.11
N LYS A 69 -7.84 9.53 11.33
CA LYS A 69 -7.78 8.93 12.68
C LYS A 69 -6.35 8.81 13.24
N GLY A 70 -5.34 9.17 12.44
CA GLY A 70 -3.92 9.03 12.81
C GLY A 70 -3.40 7.59 12.85
N ILE A 71 -4.19 6.61 12.40
CA ILE A 71 -3.81 5.19 12.44
C ILE A 71 -2.63 4.94 11.49
N GLY A 72 -1.63 4.19 11.94
CA GLY A 72 -0.46 3.79 11.15
C GLY A 72 0.50 4.92 10.76
N ILE A 73 0.17 6.18 11.05
CA ILE A 73 1.04 7.33 10.74
C ILE A 73 2.36 7.29 11.52
N PRO A 74 2.39 6.95 12.83
CA PRO A 74 3.67 6.80 13.54
C PRO A 74 4.53 5.70 12.91
N THR A 75 3.94 4.54 12.59
CA THR A 75 4.63 3.43 11.93
C THR A 75 5.20 3.84 10.58
N LEU A 76 4.40 4.51 9.73
CA LEU A 76 4.84 5.01 8.44
C LEU A 76 6.02 6.00 8.58
N ARG A 77 5.96 6.91 9.55
CA ARG A 77 7.05 7.86 9.83
C ARG A 77 8.31 7.13 10.28
N SER A 78 8.18 6.13 11.13
CA SER A 78 9.31 5.30 11.57
C SER A 78 9.95 4.55 10.40
N ILE A 79 9.15 3.94 9.51
CA ILE A 79 9.66 3.27 8.31
C ILE A 79 10.44 4.24 7.42
N ILE A 80 9.87 5.43 7.16
CA ILE A 80 10.56 6.46 6.36
C ILE A 80 11.86 6.91 7.02
N ALA A 81 11.91 7.02 8.34
CA ALA A 81 13.09 7.46 9.07
C ALA A 81 14.24 6.44 9.07
N ILE A 82 13.95 5.15 8.83
CA ILE A 82 14.96 4.07 8.80
C ILE A 82 15.34 3.63 7.39
N LEU A 83 14.69 4.19 6.35
CA LEU A 83 15.06 3.96 4.96
C LEU A 83 16.31 4.79 4.65
N GLU A 84 17.47 4.12 4.52
CA GLU A 84 18.74 4.69 4.03
C GLU A 84 18.84 4.67 2.49
#